data_AF-A0A4Y9FKT2-F1
#
_entry.id   AF-A0A4Y9FKT2-F1
#
_cell.length_a   1.000
_cell.length_b   1.000
_cell.length_c   1.000
_cell.angle_alpha   90.00
_cell.angle_beta   90.00
_cell.angle_gamma   90.00
#
_symmetry.space_group_name_H-M   'P 1'
#
loop_
_entity.id
_entity.type
_entity.pdbx_description
1 polymer ?
#
loop_
_entity_poly.entity_id
_entity_poly.type
_entity_poly.pdbx_seq_one_letter_code
_entity_poly.pdbx_strand_id
1 'polypeptide(L)'
;VEVTVTYPDGTTDTINVPVKQKDSASNEPTVKPDAANTPVVSAGKALIDGSDAPESPLSPADQEAVKDKVDTSNLPEGTTVTPADKVSGTPENPVVEVTVTYPDGTTDTVNIPVKQKDSASNEPSVKPDEANTPAVSAGKALIDGSNKPESPLTDADKEAVKDKVDTSKLPAGTTVTPADKVTGTEDAPVVEVTVTYPDGTTDTIEVPVKQKDSASNEPTVKPDEANTPTVSAGKALIDGSDTPESPLSPADKVVVADKVDTSNLPAGTTVTPADKVTGTPDNPVVEVTVTYPDGTTDTINVPVKQKDSATNEPSVKADEPNTPAISTGKALIDGSDVPESPLSDADKEAVKDKVDTSNLPAGTTVTPADKVSGTPDNPVVEVTVTYPDGTTDTINVPVKQKDSASNEPSVKADEPNTPAVSAGKALIDGSDTPESPLSDADKAVVTDKVDTSNLPQGTVVTPADKVSGTSDNPVVEVTVTYPDGTTDTINVPVKQKDSATNEPSVKPDEPNTPA
;
A
#
# COMPACT_ATOMS: atom_id res chain seq x y z
N VAL A 1 51.35 0.61 13.94
CA VAL A 1 52.60 1.10 14.54
C VAL A 1 52.50 0.94 16.04
N GLU A 2 53.51 0.35 16.66
CA GLU A 2 53.55 0.16 18.12
C GLU A 2 54.05 1.45 18.78
N VAL A 3 53.23 2.04 19.64
CA VAL A 3 53.62 3.22 20.42
C VAL A 3 53.86 2.75 21.85
N THR A 4 55.09 2.94 22.34
CA THR A 4 55.44 2.62 23.72
C THR A 4 55.41 3.89 24.55
N VAL A 5 54.58 3.91 25.59
CA VAL A 5 54.48 5.00 26.56
C VAL A 5 55.29 4.61 27.78
N THR A 6 56.31 5.40 28.14
CA THR A 6 57.08 5.20 29.37
C THR A 6 56.58 6.13 30.46
N TYR A 7 56.21 5.55 31.60
CA TYR A 7 55.78 6.29 32.77
C TYR A 7 56.98 6.76 33.61
N PRO A 8 56.81 7.78 34.48
CA PRO A 8 57.91 8.33 35.28
C PRO A 8 58.59 7.34 36.22
N ASP A 9 57.91 6.23 36.56
CA ASP A 9 58.45 5.15 37.39
C ASP A 9 59.30 4.13 36.59
N GLY A 10 59.44 4.36 35.27
CA GLY A 10 60.20 3.51 34.35
C GLY A 10 59.41 2.35 33.76
N THR A 11 58.14 2.18 34.10
CA THR A 11 57.29 1.17 33.46
C THR A 11 56.86 1.61 32.06
N THR A 12 56.56 0.65 31.19
CA THR A 12 56.17 0.93 29.80
C THR A 12 54.92 0.16 29.41
N ASP A 13 53.98 0.83 28.74
CA ASP A 13 52.87 0.20 28.04
C ASP A 13 53.05 0.34 26.54
N THR A 14 52.80 -0.74 25.81
CA THR A 14 52.84 -0.76 24.34
C THR A 14 51.43 -0.85 23.79
N ILE A 15 51.02 0.16 23.03
CA ILE A 15 49.72 0.24 22.36
C ILE A 15 49.93 0.01 20.87
N ASN A 16 49.22 -0.98 20.31
CA ASN A 16 49.17 -1.18 18.87
C ASN A 16 48.14 -0.27 18.24
N VAL A 17 48.61 0.81 17.61
CA VAL A 17 47.77 1.70 16.83
C VAL A 17 47.70 1.14 15.40
N PRO A 18 46.52 0.70 14.93
CA PRO A 18 46.34 0.41 13.51
C PRO A 18 46.47 1.72 12.75
N VAL A 19 47.45 1.82 11.85
CA VAL A 19 47.67 3.00 11.01
C VAL A 19 47.54 2.53 9.58
N LYS A 20 46.54 3.03 8.85
CA LYS A 20 46.54 2.98 7.39
C LYS A 20 47.46 4.11 6.90
N GLN A 21 48.40 3.81 6.00
CA GLN A 21 49.27 4.84 5.43
C GLN A 21 48.49 5.72 4.44
N LYS A 22 49.05 6.90 4.13
CA LYS A 22 48.38 8.00 3.41
C LYS A 22 47.73 7.57 2.08
N ASP A 23 48.34 6.61 1.37
CA ASP A 23 47.90 6.23 0.04
C ASP A 23 46.66 5.32 0.07
N SER A 24 46.58 4.31 0.95
CA SER A 24 45.38 3.47 1.14
C SER A 24 44.25 4.19 1.90
N ALA A 25 44.56 5.21 2.70
CA ALA A 25 43.55 6.01 3.41
C ALA A 25 42.87 7.07 2.51
N SER A 26 43.45 7.38 1.34
CA SER A 26 42.96 8.42 0.42
C SER A 26 42.55 7.90 -0.96
N ASN A 27 42.90 6.66 -1.34
CA ASN A 27 42.69 6.10 -2.68
C ASN A 27 42.12 4.67 -2.59
N GLU A 28 40.84 4.54 -2.26
CA GLU A 28 40.15 3.24 -2.21
C GLU A 28 39.90 2.71 -3.64
N PRO A 29 40.23 1.44 -3.95
CA PRO A 29 39.99 0.88 -5.27
C PRO A 29 38.47 0.71 -5.48
N THR A 30 37.98 1.09 -6.65
CA THR A 30 36.56 0.98 -7.00
C THR A 30 36.37 0.14 -8.26
N VAL A 31 35.13 -0.28 -8.52
CA VAL A 31 34.77 -0.99 -9.76
C VAL A 31 34.47 0.06 -10.84
N LYS A 32 34.98 -0.13 -12.06
CA LYS A 32 34.71 0.76 -13.20
C LYS A 32 33.20 0.85 -13.46
N PRO A 33 32.69 2.05 -13.79
CA PRO A 33 31.31 2.19 -14.22
C PRO A 33 31.07 1.44 -15.54
N ASP A 34 29.86 0.91 -15.71
CA ASP A 34 29.48 0.22 -16.92
C ASP A 34 29.40 1.17 -18.13
N ALA A 35 29.63 0.61 -19.32
CA ALA A 35 29.40 1.33 -20.56
C ALA A 35 27.88 1.59 -20.76
N ALA A 36 27.55 2.67 -21.45
CA ALA A 36 26.17 2.95 -21.83
C ALA A 36 25.56 1.78 -22.63
N ASN A 37 24.35 1.37 -22.27
CA ASN A 37 23.61 0.21 -22.83
C ASN A 37 24.19 -1.18 -22.50
N THR A 38 24.98 -1.31 -21.43
CA THR A 38 25.32 -2.63 -20.89
C THR A 38 24.04 -3.37 -20.47
N PRO A 39 23.80 -4.61 -20.92
CA PRO A 39 22.63 -5.38 -20.50
C PRO A 39 22.56 -5.52 -18.98
N VAL A 40 21.35 -5.42 -18.41
CA VAL A 40 21.11 -5.45 -16.95
C VAL A 40 21.76 -6.67 -16.30
N VAL A 41 21.67 -7.84 -16.95
CA VAL A 41 22.26 -9.12 -16.48
C VAL A 41 23.80 -9.11 -16.36
N SER A 42 24.47 -8.21 -17.09
CA SER A 42 25.93 -8.05 -17.11
C SER A 42 26.42 -6.77 -16.42
N ALA A 43 25.51 -5.94 -15.93
CA ALA A 43 25.83 -4.66 -15.29
C ALA A 43 26.63 -4.90 -13.99
N GLY A 44 27.77 -4.22 -13.85
CA GLY A 44 28.68 -4.33 -12.72
C GLY A 44 29.46 -5.64 -12.64
N LYS A 45 29.30 -6.55 -13.62
CA LYS A 45 29.92 -7.88 -13.62
C LYS A 45 31.06 -7.96 -14.64
N ALA A 46 32.13 -8.69 -14.30
CA ALA A 46 33.12 -9.16 -15.26
C ALA A 46 32.60 -10.41 -15.97
N LEU A 47 32.64 -10.39 -17.31
CA LEU A 47 32.19 -11.52 -18.12
C LEU A 47 33.35 -12.48 -18.38
N ILE A 48 33.24 -13.69 -17.85
CA ILE A 48 34.27 -14.73 -17.95
C ILE A 48 33.84 -15.84 -18.92
N ASP A 49 34.81 -16.46 -19.58
CA ASP A 49 34.60 -17.63 -20.46
C ASP A 49 34.46 -18.92 -19.63
N GLY A 50 35.17 -19.02 -18.50
CA GLY A 50 35.05 -20.12 -17.55
C GLY A 50 33.79 -20.06 -16.69
N SER A 51 33.50 -21.14 -15.95
CA SER A 51 32.36 -21.19 -15.01
C SER A 51 32.48 -20.12 -13.92
N ASP A 52 31.37 -19.46 -13.62
CA ASP A 52 31.22 -18.52 -12.50
C ASP A 52 30.78 -19.21 -11.20
N ALA A 53 30.73 -20.54 -11.14
CA ALA A 53 30.48 -21.25 -9.89
C ALA A 53 31.64 -21.05 -8.89
N PRO A 54 31.39 -20.96 -7.57
CA PRO A 54 32.45 -20.88 -6.56
C PRO A 54 33.46 -22.03 -6.70
N GLU A 55 34.73 -21.75 -6.41
CA GLU A 55 35.89 -22.63 -6.59
C GLU A 55 36.31 -22.93 -8.04
N SER A 56 35.57 -22.45 -9.05
CA SER A 56 35.95 -22.58 -10.45
C SER A 56 37.26 -21.84 -10.75
N PRO A 57 38.22 -22.48 -11.45
CA PRO A 57 39.47 -21.82 -11.83
C PRO A 57 39.24 -20.77 -12.92
N LEU A 58 39.96 -19.66 -12.84
CA LEU A 58 39.95 -18.63 -13.88
C LEU A 58 41.06 -18.89 -14.91
N SER A 59 40.74 -18.77 -16.18
CA SER A 59 41.76 -18.72 -17.22
C SER A 59 42.52 -17.39 -17.18
N PRO A 60 43.72 -17.28 -17.79
CA PRO A 60 44.42 -16.01 -17.89
C PRO A 60 43.60 -14.90 -18.57
N ALA A 61 42.72 -15.27 -19.51
CA ALA A 61 41.81 -14.32 -20.16
C ALA A 61 40.72 -13.82 -19.21
N ASP A 62 40.19 -14.71 -18.35
CA ASP A 62 39.19 -14.35 -17.34
C ASP A 62 39.78 -13.46 -16.26
N GLN A 63 41.01 -13.73 -15.82
CA GLN A 63 41.74 -12.88 -14.88
C GLN A 63 41.92 -11.47 -15.45
N GLU A 64 42.33 -11.32 -16.71
CA GLU A 64 42.42 -10.00 -17.34
C GLU A 64 41.06 -9.31 -17.46
N ALA A 65 39.97 -10.03 -17.79
CA ALA A 65 38.62 -9.47 -17.82
C ALA A 65 38.15 -8.96 -16.44
N VAL A 66 38.48 -9.67 -15.37
CA VAL A 66 38.22 -9.25 -13.98
C VAL A 66 39.06 -8.04 -13.60
N LYS A 67 40.36 -8.08 -13.91
CA LYS A 67 41.30 -6.99 -13.64
C LYS A 67 40.89 -5.69 -14.33
N ASP A 68 40.38 -5.79 -15.56
CA ASP A 68 39.90 -4.65 -16.34
C ASP A 68 38.69 -3.96 -15.69
N LYS A 69 37.97 -4.61 -14.77
CA LYS A 69 36.87 -4.00 -14.03
C LYS A 69 37.32 -3.19 -12.81
N VAL A 70 38.58 -3.25 -12.40
CA VAL A 70 39.10 -2.38 -11.33
C VAL A 70 39.43 -1.00 -11.89
N ASP A 71 38.87 0.05 -11.30
CA ASP A 71 39.19 1.43 -11.66
C ASP A 71 40.52 1.86 -11.02
N THR A 72 41.53 2.01 -11.86
CA THR A 72 42.86 2.46 -11.46
C THR A 72 43.10 3.94 -11.71
N SER A 73 42.09 4.70 -12.18
CA SER A 73 42.26 6.10 -12.62
C SER A 73 42.69 7.06 -11.51
N ASN A 74 42.28 6.77 -10.26
CA ASN A 74 42.59 7.58 -9.08
C ASN A 74 43.66 6.93 -8.18
N LEU A 75 44.32 5.87 -8.63
CA LEU A 75 45.34 5.16 -7.85
C LEU A 75 46.75 5.69 -8.15
N PRO A 76 47.68 5.65 -7.18
CA PRO A 76 49.04 6.17 -7.38
C PRO A 76 49.82 5.37 -8.45
N GLU A 77 50.72 6.05 -9.16
CA GLU A 77 51.58 5.43 -10.18
C GLU A 77 52.45 4.32 -9.57
N GLY A 78 52.50 3.15 -10.21
CA GLY A 78 53.17 1.95 -9.69
C GLY A 78 52.27 0.99 -8.94
N THR A 79 50.97 1.30 -8.79
CA THR A 79 49.97 0.35 -8.27
C THR A 79 49.83 -0.88 -9.18
N THR A 80 49.71 -2.05 -8.58
CA THR A 80 49.48 -3.32 -9.29
C THR A 80 48.16 -3.96 -8.87
N VAL A 81 47.49 -4.63 -9.80
CA VAL A 81 46.18 -5.26 -9.61
C VAL A 81 46.29 -6.74 -9.97
N THR A 82 45.95 -7.60 -9.01
CA THR A 82 46.12 -9.06 -9.12
C THR A 82 44.82 -9.77 -8.73
N PRO A 83 44.05 -10.28 -9.71
CA PRO A 83 42.90 -11.14 -9.45
C PRO A 83 43.31 -12.47 -8.83
N ALA A 84 42.43 -13.05 -8.01
CA ALA A 84 42.58 -14.42 -7.52
C ALA A 84 42.49 -15.44 -8.66
N ASP A 85 43.02 -16.65 -8.44
CA ASP A 85 43.02 -17.72 -9.46
C ASP A 85 41.68 -18.45 -9.61
N LYS A 86 40.71 -18.17 -8.73
CA LYS A 86 39.41 -18.85 -8.68
C LYS A 86 38.28 -17.89 -8.38
N VAL A 87 37.08 -18.30 -8.77
CA VAL A 87 35.83 -17.68 -8.34
C VAL A 87 35.54 -18.03 -6.88
N SER A 88 34.97 -17.08 -6.15
CA SER A 88 34.59 -17.15 -4.73
C SER A 88 33.15 -16.64 -4.55
N GLY A 89 32.70 -16.47 -3.30
CA GLY A 89 31.34 -16.01 -3.01
C GLY A 89 30.31 -17.13 -2.94
N THR A 90 29.10 -16.86 -3.39
CA THR A 90 27.96 -17.81 -3.36
C THR A 90 27.50 -18.12 -4.78
N PRO A 91 26.82 -19.26 -5.05
CA PRO A 91 26.24 -19.53 -6.37
C PRO A 91 25.34 -18.40 -6.90
N GLU A 92 24.61 -17.72 -6.01
CA GLU A 92 23.73 -16.61 -6.35
C GLU A 92 24.49 -15.29 -6.54
N ASN A 93 25.64 -15.14 -5.88
CA ASN A 93 26.51 -13.96 -5.95
C ASN A 93 27.99 -14.38 -6.09
N PRO A 94 28.40 -14.84 -7.29
CA PRO A 94 29.79 -15.22 -7.52
C PRO A 94 30.65 -13.98 -7.73
N VAL A 95 31.81 -13.97 -7.07
CA VAL A 95 32.77 -12.86 -7.12
C VAL A 95 34.19 -13.37 -7.24
N VAL A 96 35.07 -12.58 -7.84
CA VAL A 96 36.52 -12.81 -7.81
C VAL A 96 37.15 -11.74 -6.91
N GLU A 97 37.91 -12.19 -5.92
CA GLU A 97 38.69 -11.31 -5.07
C GLU A 97 39.88 -10.75 -5.87
N VAL A 98 40.08 -9.43 -5.85
CA VAL A 98 41.20 -8.78 -6.52
C VAL A 98 42.02 -8.00 -5.50
N THR A 99 43.30 -8.33 -5.40
CA THR A 99 44.26 -7.63 -4.55
C THR A 99 44.88 -6.47 -5.31
N VAL A 100 44.77 -5.28 -4.74
CA VAL A 100 45.40 -4.04 -5.22
C VAL A 100 46.60 -3.74 -4.32
N THR A 101 47.81 -3.73 -4.88
CA THR A 101 49.06 -3.44 -4.13
C THR A 101 49.62 -2.09 -4.54
N TYR A 102 49.73 -1.19 -3.57
CA TYR A 102 50.22 0.18 -3.74
C TYR A 102 51.77 0.21 -3.79
N PRO A 103 52.38 1.31 -4.29
CA PRO A 103 53.83 1.46 -4.36
C PRO A 103 54.55 1.37 -3.00
N ASP A 104 53.85 1.69 -1.91
CA ASP A 104 54.36 1.60 -0.53
C ASP A 104 54.30 0.16 0.04
N GLY A 105 53.77 -0.79 -0.73
CA GLY A 105 53.62 -2.19 -0.35
C GLY A 105 52.34 -2.49 0.46
N THR A 106 51.50 -1.50 0.74
CA THR A 106 50.18 -1.75 1.33
C THR A 106 49.24 -2.40 0.31
N THR A 107 48.19 -3.07 0.79
CA THR A 107 47.23 -3.77 -0.06
C THR A 107 45.80 -3.50 0.37
N ASP A 108 44.90 -3.38 -0.61
CA ASP A 108 43.46 -3.42 -0.42
C ASP A 108 42.85 -4.54 -1.30
N THR A 109 41.64 -4.96 -0.94
CA THR A 109 40.91 -6.03 -1.64
C THR A 109 39.60 -5.47 -2.20
N VAL A 110 39.31 -5.77 -3.47
CA VAL A 110 38.01 -5.49 -4.10
C VAL A 110 37.38 -6.77 -4.63
N ASN A 111 36.09 -6.96 -4.37
CA ASN A 111 35.33 -8.10 -4.88
C ASN A 111 34.66 -7.70 -6.19
N ILE A 112 35.01 -8.38 -7.28
CA ILE A 112 34.44 -8.16 -8.61
C ILE A 112 33.38 -9.22 -8.87
N PRO A 113 32.09 -8.87 -8.98
CA PRO A 113 31.06 -9.79 -9.42
C PRO A 113 31.41 -10.37 -10.79
N VAL A 114 31.20 -11.67 -10.97
CA VAL A 114 31.40 -12.34 -12.27
C VAL A 114 30.10 -12.91 -12.79
N LYS A 115 30.02 -13.09 -14.11
CA LYS A 115 29.00 -13.91 -14.78
C LYS A 115 29.65 -14.57 -15.98
N GLN A 116 29.34 -15.83 -16.23
CA GLN A 116 29.84 -16.50 -17.43
C GLN A 116 29.16 -15.92 -18.69
N LYS A 117 29.89 -15.80 -19.81
CA LYS A 117 29.44 -15.11 -21.04
C LYS A 117 28.20 -15.72 -21.69
N ASP A 118 28.09 -17.03 -21.76
CA ASP A 118 26.93 -17.73 -22.32
C ASP A 118 25.69 -17.50 -21.47
N SER A 119 25.79 -17.62 -20.14
CA SER A 119 24.67 -17.31 -19.22
C SER A 119 24.26 -15.83 -19.30
N ALA A 120 25.21 -14.93 -19.54
CA ALA A 120 24.92 -13.50 -19.73
C ALA A 120 24.22 -13.19 -21.07
N SER A 121 24.32 -14.09 -22.07
CA SER A 121 23.74 -13.89 -23.39
C SER A 121 22.49 -14.74 -23.66
N ASN A 122 22.22 -15.76 -22.84
CA ASN A 122 21.17 -16.74 -23.06
C ASN A 122 20.25 -16.84 -21.84
N GLU A 123 19.39 -15.85 -21.64
CA GLU A 123 18.43 -15.88 -20.52
C GLU A 123 17.29 -16.88 -20.82
N PRO A 124 16.96 -17.78 -19.88
CA PRO A 124 15.82 -18.67 -20.05
C PRO A 124 14.53 -17.85 -20.03
N SER A 125 13.56 -18.25 -20.86
CA SER A 125 12.26 -17.59 -20.93
C SER A 125 11.15 -18.63 -21.05
N VAL A 126 9.91 -18.22 -20.82
CA VAL A 126 8.75 -19.08 -21.09
C VAL A 126 8.39 -19.02 -22.58
N LYS A 127 7.93 -20.14 -23.14
CA LYS A 127 7.45 -20.21 -24.52
C LYS A 127 6.27 -19.25 -24.71
N PRO A 128 6.21 -18.54 -25.86
CA PRO A 128 5.02 -17.79 -26.24
C PRO A 128 3.80 -18.70 -26.31
N ASP A 129 2.63 -18.17 -25.94
CA ASP A 129 1.38 -18.90 -26.09
C ASP A 129 1.01 -19.11 -27.56
N GLU A 130 0.31 -20.21 -27.83
CA GLU A 130 -0.31 -20.44 -29.12
C GLU A 130 -1.46 -19.45 -29.36
N ALA A 131 -1.76 -19.17 -30.63
CA ALA A 131 -2.86 -18.30 -31.00
C ALA A 131 -4.20 -18.86 -30.47
N ASN A 132 -5.00 -18.00 -29.83
CA ASN A 132 -6.28 -18.32 -29.17
C ASN A 132 -6.17 -19.16 -27.89
N THR A 133 -5.00 -19.20 -27.24
CA THR A 133 -4.89 -19.70 -25.86
C THR A 133 -5.86 -18.92 -24.95
N PRO A 134 -6.74 -19.59 -24.18
CA PRO A 134 -7.65 -18.92 -23.25
C PRO A 134 -6.88 -18.04 -22.26
N ALA A 135 -7.42 -16.87 -21.94
CA ALA A 135 -6.78 -15.89 -21.04
C ALA A 135 -6.40 -16.50 -19.68
N VAL A 136 -7.24 -17.39 -19.15
CA VAL A 136 -7.01 -18.10 -17.87
C VAL A 136 -5.78 -19.02 -17.88
N SER A 137 -5.35 -19.47 -19.06
CA SER A 137 -4.21 -20.38 -19.27
C SER A 137 -3.00 -19.71 -19.92
N ALA A 138 -3.12 -18.45 -20.34
CA ALA A 138 -2.07 -17.73 -21.04
C ALA A 138 -0.83 -17.56 -20.15
N GLY A 139 0.34 -17.94 -20.67
CA GLY A 139 1.63 -17.90 -20.00
C GLY A 139 1.79 -18.93 -18.89
N LYS A 140 0.85 -19.87 -18.73
CA LYS A 140 0.85 -20.86 -17.64
C LYS A 140 1.10 -22.27 -18.16
N ALA A 141 1.85 -23.07 -17.40
CA ALA A 141 1.88 -24.52 -17.54
C ALA A 141 0.59 -25.11 -16.94
N LEU A 142 -0.05 -26.02 -17.67
CA LEU A 142 -1.24 -26.73 -17.19
C LEU A 142 -0.80 -28.03 -16.52
N ILE A 143 -1.09 -28.14 -15.22
CA ILE A 143 -0.78 -29.31 -14.40
C ILE A 143 -2.06 -30.05 -14.02
N ASP A 144 -1.97 -31.37 -13.89
CA ASP A 144 -3.08 -32.21 -13.44
C ASP A 144 -3.18 -32.21 -11.90
N GLY A 145 -2.05 -32.04 -11.20
CA GLY A 145 -2.00 -31.91 -9.74
C GLY A 145 -2.43 -30.54 -9.20
N SER A 146 -2.62 -30.43 -7.88
CA SER A 146 -2.94 -29.16 -7.21
C SER A 146 -1.90 -28.07 -7.50
N ASN A 147 -2.36 -26.86 -7.83
CA ASN A 147 -1.53 -25.67 -8.01
C ASN A 147 -1.44 -24.78 -6.75
N LYS A 148 -1.88 -25.24 -5.57
CA LYS A 148 -1.61 -24.54 -4.31
C LYS A 148 -0.12 -24.63 -3.94
N PRO A 149 0.48 -23.58 -3.34
CA PRO A 149 1.86 -23.65 -2.84
C PRO A 149 2.09 -24.88 -1.96
N GLU A 150 3.30 -25.44 -2.03
CA GLU A 150 3.72 -26.68 -1.37
C GLU A 150 3.08 -27.97 -1.91
N SER A 151 2.21 -27.90 -2.92
CA SER A 151 1.68 -29.10 -3.58
C SER A 151 2.78 -29.83 -4.35
N PRO A 152 2.93 -31.16 -4.19
CA PRO A 152 3.91 -31.93 -4.94
C PRO A 152 3.50 -32.05 -6.41
N LEU A 153 4.49 -32.11 -7.30
CA LEU A 153 4.30 -32.32 -8.73
C LEU A 153 4.51 -33.78 -9.11
N THR A 154 3.62 -34.32 -9.93
CA THR A 154 3.83 -35.62 -10.58
C THR A 154 4.86 -35.50 -11.70
N ASP A 155 5.39 -36.63 -12.18
CA ASP A 155 6.32 -36.62 -13.32
C ASP A 155 5.67 -36.01 -14.58
N ALA A 156 4.36 -36.20 -14.76
CA ALA A 156 3.60 -35.59 -15.85
C ALA A 156 3.52 -34.06 -15.71
N ASP A 157 3.28 -33.56 -14.49
CA ASP A 157 3.25 -32.12 -14.23
C ASP A 157 4.62 -31.48 -14.46
N LYS A 158 5.71 -32.15 -14.05
CA LYS A 158 7.07 -31.67 -14.30
C LYS A 158 7.37 -31.58 -15.79
N GLU A 159 6.99 -32.59 -16.58
CA GLU A 159 7.18 -32.51 -18.03
C GLU A 159 6.34 -31.39 -18.66
N ALA A 160 5.12 -31.12 -18.18
CA ALA A 160 4.31 -29.99 -18.64
C ALA A 160 4.95 -28.63 -18.31
N VAL A 161 5.52 -28.47 -17.12
CA VAL A 161 6.26 -27.26 -16.69
C VAL A 161 7.53 -27.09 -17.53
N LYS A 162 8.30 -28.17 -17.70
CA LYS A 162 9.53 -28.19 -18.50
C LYS A 162 9.27 -27.80 -19.95
N ASP A 163 8.18 -28.29 -20.53
CA ASP A 163 7.76 -27.95 -21.89
C ASP A 163 7.37 -26.48 -22.04
N LYS A 164 7.12 -25.74 -20.96
CA LYS A 164 6.87 -24.30 -21.04
C LYS A 164 8.14 -23.45 -21.04
N VAL A 165 9.32 -24.01 -20.79
CA VAL A 165 10.59 -23.28 -20.92
C VAL A 165 11.03 -23.25 -22.39
N ASP A 166 11.31 -22.05 -22.91
CA ASP A 166 11.83 -21.85 -24.26
C ASP A 166 13.33 -22.13 -24.30
N THR A 167 13.71 -23.27 -24.84
CA THR A 167 15.10 -23.67 -25.03
C THR A 167 15.63 -23.34 -26.43
N SER A 168 14.85 -22.67 -27.29
CA SER A 168 15.19 -22.50 -28.72
C SER A 168 16.40 -21.59 -28.97
N LYS A 169 16.68 -20.69 -28.03
CA LYS A 169 17.83 -19.78 -28.07
C LYS A 169 18.98 -20.21 -27.15
N LEU A 170 18.81 -21.30 -26.41
CA LEU A 170 19.80 -21.78 -25.45
C LEU A 170 20.84 -22.69 -26.13
N PRO A 171 22.08 -22.77 -25.61
CA PRO A 171 23.13 -23.59 -26.20
C PRO A 171 22.78 -25.09 -26.19
N ALA A 172 23.28 -25.82 -27.19
CA ALA A 172 23.04 -27.25 -27.31
C ALA A 172 23.65 -28.03 -26.13
N GLY A 173 22.87 -28.90 -25.50
CA GLY A 173 23.25 -29.64 -24.29
C GLY A 173 22.71 -29.03 -22.99
N THR A 174 22.01 -27.89 -23.08
CA THR A 174 21.26 -27.33 -21.94
C THR A 174 20.22 -28.32 -21.45
N THR A 175 20.10 -28.46 -20.13
CA THR A 175 19.09 -29.28 -19.45
C THR A 175 18.17 -28.40 -18.62
N VAL A 176 16.90 -28.82 -18.50
CA VAL A 176 15.85 -28.08 -17.80
C VAL A 176 15.24 -29.01 -16.76
N THR A 177 15.28 -28.59 -15.50
CA THR A 177 14.86 -29.38 -14.34
C THR A 177 13.88 -28.58 -13.49
N PRO A 178 12.57 -28.86 -13.59
CA PRO A 178 11.57 -28.29 -12.69
C PRO A 178 11.76 -28.77 -11.24
N ALA A 179 11.42 -27.92 -10.29
CA ALA A 179 11.34 -28.29 -8.88
C ALA A 179 10.28 -29.38 -8.62
N ASP A 180 10.30 -29.96 -7.43
CA ASP A 180 9.41 -31.07 -7.05
C ASP A 180 8.02 -30.61 -6.57
N LYS A 181 7.83 -29.31 -6.33
CA LYS A 181 6.62 -28.74 -5.74
C LYS A 181 6.30 -27.37 -6.34
N VAL A 182 5.03 -26.99 -6.20
CA VAL A 182 4.56 -25.63 -6.50
C VAL A 182 5.03 -24.65 -5.42
N THR A 183 5.48 -23.47 -5.84
CA THR A 183 5.91 -22.34 -5.00
C THR A 183 5.08 -21.09 -5.35
N GLY A 184 5.47 -19.92 -4.83
CA GLY A 184 4.73 -18.67 -5.03
C GLY A 184 3.57 -18.47 -4.06
N THR A 185 2.52 -17.78 -4.50
CA THR A 185 1.32 -17.47 -3.69
C THR A 185 0.10 -18.20 -4.23
N GLU A 186 -1.00 -18.26 -3.47
CA GLU A 186 -2.24 -18.88 -3.98
C GLU A 186 -2.78 -18.19 -5.24
N ASP A 187 -2.63 -16.87 -5.34
CA ASP A 187 -3.09 -16.07 -6.48
C ASP A 187 -2.08 -16.09 -7.65
N ALA A 188 -0.81 -16.34 -7.37
CA ALA A 188 0.26 -16.45 -8.36
C ALA A 188 1.15 -17.67 -8.09
N PRO A 189 0.63 -18.89 -8.33
CA PRO A 189 1.40 -20.11 -8.13
C PRO A 189 2.37 -20.31 -9.29
N VAL A 190 3.60 -20.68 -8.97
CA VAL A 190 4.69 -20.89 -9.91
C VAL A 190 5.44 -22.18 -9.58
N VAL A 191 6.27 -22.64 -10.50
CA VAL A 191 7.25 -23.70 -10.28
C VAL A 191 8.61 -23.14 -10.66
N GLU A 192 9.55 -23.17 -9.73
CA GLU A 192 10.95 -22.84 -10.02
C GLU A 192 11.55 -23.92 -10.93
N VAL A 193 12.22 -23.49 -12.00
CA VAL A 193 12.87 -24.36 -12.95
C VAL A 193 14.33 -23.98 -13.06
N THR A 194 15.21 -24.95 -12.77
CA THR A 194 16.65 -24.80 -12.94
C THR A 194 17.04 -25.16 -14.36
N VAL A 195 17.71 -24.22 -15.03
CA VAL A 195 18.29 -24.40 -16.36
C VAL A 195 19.78 -24.57 -16.20
N THR A 196 20.31 -25.74 -16.55
CA THR A 196 21.75 -26.06 -16.47
C THR A 196 22.36 -26.08 -17.85
N TYR A 197 23.32 -25.20 -18.10
CA TYR A 197 24.03 -25.09 -19.37
C TYR A 197 25.10 -26.19 -19.53
N PRO A 198 25.60 -26.44 -20.75
CA PRO A 198 26.58 -27.49 -21.03
C PRO A 198 27.90 -27.37 -20.24
N ASP A 199 28.23 -26.16 -19.77
CA ASP A 199 29.41 -25.86 -18.97
C ASP A 199 29.22 -26.07 -17.46
N GLY A 200 28.01 -26.42 -17.04
CA GLY A 200 27.63 -26.66 -15.64
C GLY A 200 27.12 -25.43 -14.90
N THR A 201 27.09 -24.25 -15.52
CA THR A 201 26.45 -23.06 -14.93
C THR A 201 24.93 -23.21 -14.91
N THR A 202 24.24 -22.48 -14.03
CA THR A 202 22.79 -22.59 -13.86
C THR A 202 22.11 -21.23 -13.75
N ASP A 203 20.92 -21.11 -14.36
CA ASP A 203 19.96 -20.04 -14.10
C ASP A 203 18.64 -20.64 -13.58
N THR A 204 17.80 -19.81 -12.95
CA THR A 204 16.47 -20.20 -12.46
C THR A 204 15.40 -19.33 -13.11
N ILE A 205 14.30 -19.96 -13.53
CA ILE A 205 13.12 -19.27 -14.05
C ILE A 205 11.88 -19.75 -13.30
N GLU A 206 10.97 -18.83 -12.97
CA GLU A 206 9.66 -19.16 -12.41
C GLU A 206 8.66 -19.38 -13.54
N VAL A 207 8.06 -20.57 -13.60
CA VAL A 207 7.02 -20.90 -14.57
C VAL A 207 5.66 -20.86 -13.88
N PRO A 208 4.76 -19.91 -14.23
CA PRO A 208 3.40 -19.89 -13.71
C PRO A 208 2.65 -21.19 -14.01
N VAL A 209 1.87 -21.67 -13.05
CA VAL A 209 1.08 -22.91 -13.21
C VAL A 209 -0.41 -22.65 -13.01
N LYS A 210 -1.24 -23.45 -13.65
CA LYS A 210 -2.69 -23.54 -13.39
C LYS A 210 -3.11 -24.99 -13.50
N GLN A 211 -4.05 -25.39 -12.66
CA GLN A 211 -4.70 -26.68 -12.78
C GLN A 211 -5.45 -26.77 -14.12
N LYS A 212 -5.30 -27.89 -14.82
CA LYS A 212 -5.88 -28.12 -16.14
C LYS A 212 -7.40 -28.09 -16.12
N ASP A 213 -8.01 -28.69 -15.11
CA ASP A 213 -9.46 -28.68 -14.93
C ASP A 213 -9.95 -27.26 -14.69
N SER A 214 -9.30 -26.48 -13.82
CA SER A 214 -9.61 -25.06 -13.59
C SER A 214 -9.49 -24.21 -14.85
N ALA A 215 -8.56 -24.53 -15.77
CA ALA A 215 -8.39 -23.79 -17.01
C ALA A 215 -9.56 -24.00 -18.00
N SER A 216 -10.36 -25.05 -17.82
CA SER A 216 -11.51 -25.37 -18.69
C SER A 216 -12.86 -25.28 -18.00
N ASN A 217 -12.91 -25.43 -16.67
CA ASN A 217 -14.11 -25.58 -15.87
C ASN A 217 -14.17 -24.55 -14.72
N GLU A 218 -13.62 -23.35 -14.89
CA GLU A 218 -13.63 -22.33 -13.84
C GLU A 218 -15.06 -22.09 -13.32
N PRO A 219 -15.32 -22.25 -12.01
CA PRO A 219 -16.65 -22.07 -11.47
C PRO A 219 -17.06 -20.60 -11.55
N THR A 220 -18.33 -20.36 -11.84
CA THR A 220 -18.90 -19.01 -11.91
C THR A 220 -20.13 -18.91 -11.01
N VAL A 221 -20.57 -17.68 -10.72
CA VAL A 221 -21.87 -17.46 -10.09
C VAL A 221 -22.97 -17.49 -11.16
N LYS A 222 -24.13 -18.07 -10.81
CA LYS A 222 -25.31 -18.07 -11.68
C LYS A 222 -25.71 -16.63 -12.02
N PRO A 223 -26.15 -16.37 -13.27
CA PRO A 223 -26.70 -15.07 -13.63
C PRO A 223 -27.97 -14.79 -12.82
N ASP A 224 -28.20 -13.51 -12.53
CA ASP A 224 -29.42 -13.08 -11.86
C ASP A 224 -30.66 -13.29 -12.73
N GLU A 225 -31.80 -13.53 -12.08
CA GLU A 225 -33.09 -13.50 -12.74
C GLU A 225 -33.43 -12.08 -13.20
N ALA A 226 -34.24 -11.98 -14.27
CA ALA A 226 -34.67 -10.69 -14.78
C ALA A 226 -35.45 -9.90 -13.71
N ASN A 227 -35.11 -8.61 -13.55
CA ASN A 227 -35.67 -7.70 -12.53
C ASN A 227 -35.27 -8.01 -11.08
N THR A 228 -34.19 -8.75 -10.86
CA THR A 228 -33.57 -8.85 -9.53
C THR A 228 -33.22 -7.43 -9.02
N PRO A 229 -33.65 -7.04 -7.80
CA PRO A 229 -33.32 -5.74 -7.24
C PRO A 229 -31.81 -5.51 -7.18
N THR A 230 -31.37 -4.26 -7.38
CA THR A 230 -29.93 -3.92 -7.39
C THR A 230 -29.20 -4.36 -6.11
N VAL A 231 -29.86 -4.25 -4.96
CA VAL A 231 -29.31 -4.66 -3.65
C VAL A 231 -29.07 -6.17 -3.54
N SER A 232 -29.78 -6.98 -4.32
CA SER A 232 -29.70 -8.45 -4.34
C SER A 232 -28.89 -9.01 -5.52
N ALA A 233 -28.58 -8.18 -6.52
CA ALA A 233 -27.94 -8.62 -7.76
C ALA A 233 -26.56 -9.24 -7.50
N GLY A 234 -26.34 -10.44 -8.01
CA GLY A 234 -25.12 -11.22 -7.86
C GLY A 234 -24.90 -11.79 -6.45
N LYS A 235 -25.86 -11.63 -5.53
CA LYS A 235 -25.72 -12.03 -4.12
C LYS A 235 -26.60 -13.24 -3.78
N ALA A 236 -26.09 -14.10 -2.89
CA ALA A 236 -26.88 -15.10 -2.20
C ALA A 236 -27.61 -14.43 -1.02
N LEU A 237 -28.93 -14.60 -0.95
CA LEU A 237 -29.74 -14.04 0.14
C LEU A 237 -29.81 -15.03 1.30
N ILE A 238 -29.06 -14.76 2.36
CA ILE A 238 -28.97 -15.61 3.54
C ILE A 238 -29.92 -15.11 4.63
N ASP A 239 -30.46 -16.01 5.44
CA ASP A 239 -31.30 -15.64 6.59
C ASP A 239 -30.41 -15.21 7.78
N GLY A 240 -29.18 -15.73 7.87
CA GLY A 240 -28.18 -15.32 8.86
C GLY A 240 -27.55 -13.94 8.58
N SER A 241 -26.77 -13.43 9.55
CA SER A 241 -25.99 -12.20 9.41
C SER A 241 -24.98 -12.29 8.26
N ASP A 242 -24.90 -11.26 7.42
CA ASP A 242 -23.93 -11.11 6.34
C ASP A 242 -22.65 -10.38 6.79
N THR A 243 -22.45 -10.15 8.08
CA THR A 243 -21.20 -9.57 8.59
C THR A 243 -20.07 -10.61 8.61
N PRO A 244 -18.82 -10.24 8.29
CA PRO A 244 -17.69 -11.16 8.35
C PRO A 244 -17.57 -11.87 9.71
N GLU A 245 -17.11 -13.13 9.68
CA GLU A 245 -17.07 -14.06 10.81
C GLU A 245 -18.43 -14.59 11.29
N SER A 246 -19.55 -14.14 10.71
CA SER A 246 -20.87 -14.72 11.02
C SER A 246 -20.94 -16.17 10.54
N PRO A 247 -21.40 -17.12 11.39
CA PRO A 247 -21.56 -18.51 11.00
C PRO A 247 -22.74 -18.68 10.03
N LEU A 248 -22.61 -19.61 9.08
CA LEU A 248 -23.71 -20.00 8.20
C LEU A 248 -24.52 -21.14 8.80
N SER A 249 -25.85 -20.99 8.78
CA SER A 249 -26.74 -22.11 9.04
C SER A 249 -26.69 -23.14 7.89
N PRO A 250 -27.14 -24.40 8.10
CA PRO A 250 -27.26 -25.37 7.02
C PRO A 250 -28.15 -24.89 5.86
N ALA A 251 -29.16 -24.06 6.14
CA ALA A 251 -30.02 -23.49 5.11
C ALA A 251 -29.28 -22.44 4.28
N ASP A 252 -28.52 -21.54 4.92
CA ASP A 252 -27.72 -20.52 4.23
C ASP A 252 -26.68 -21.16 3.29
N LYS A 253 -26.03 -22.25 3.73
CA LYS A 253 -25.09 -23.00 2.89
C LYS A 253 -25.76 -23.53 1.62
N VAL A 254 -27.00 -24.02 1.71
CA VAL A 254 -27.72 -24.48 0.52
C VAL A 254 -27.97 -23.32 -0.45
N VAL A 255 -28.33 -22.14 0.06
CA VAL A 255 -28.55 -20.94 -0.77
C VAL A 255 -27.25 -20.47 -1.44
N VAL A 256 -26.13 -20.45 -0.70
CA VAL A 256 -24.82 -20.08 -1.24
C VAL A 256 -24.34 -21.10 -2.27
N ALA A 257 -24.46 -22.40 -1.99
CA ALA A 257 -24.08 -23.45 -2.94
C ALA A 257 -24.89 -23.37 -4.23
N ASP A 258 -26.20 -23.08 -4.14
CA ASP A 258 -27.06 -22.94 -5.31
C ASP A 258 -26.68 -21.72 -6.17
N LYS A 259 -25.97 -20.72 -5.63
CA LYS A 259 -25.48 -19.60 -6.45
C LYS A 259 -24.29 -19.95 -7.34
N VAL A 260 -23.62 -21.09 -7.15
CA VAL A 260 -22.56 -21.54 -8.05
C VAL A 260 -23.18 -22.20 -9.29
N ASP A 261 -22.78 -21.73 -10.47
CA ASP A 261 -23.18 -22.32 -11.75
C ASP A 261 -22.37 -23.60 -12.00
N THR A 262 -23.07 -24.73 -11.95
CA THR A 262 -22.51 -26.06 -12.19
C THR A 262 -22.81 -26.59 -13.59
N SER A 263 -23.49 -25.81 -14.45
CA SER A 263 -24.00 -26.27 -15.74
C SER A 263 -22.91 -26.65 -16.74
N ASN A 264 -21.75 -26.01 -16.64
CA ASN A 264 -20.58 -26.26 -17.49
C ASN A 264 -19.50 -27.10 -16.80
N LEU A 265 -19.76 -27.58 -15.57
CA LEU A 265 -18.79 -28.35 -14.81
C LEU A 265 -18.92 -29.86 -15.07
N PRO A 266 -17.84 -30.64 -14.89
CA PRO A 266 -17.89 -32.09 -15.04
C PRO A 266 -18.94 -32.77 -14.15
N ALA A 267 -19.51 -33.88 -14.65
CA ALA A 267 -20.47 -34.66 -13.87
C ALA A 267 -19.79 -35.31 -12.65
N GLY A 268 -20.36 -35.11 -11.45
CA GLY A 268 -19.79 -35.58 -10.18
C GLY A 268 -19.10 -34.49 -9.37
N THR A 269 -19.01 -33.26 -9.90
CA THR A 269 -18.54 -32.08 -9.16
C THR A 269 -19.41 -31.82 -7.93
N THR A 270 -18.77 -31.52 -6.79
CA THR A 270 -19.42 -31.15 -5.54
C THR A 270 -19.10 -29.71 -5.14
N VAL A 271 -20.08 -28.99 -4.63
CA VAL A 271 -19.97 -27.59 -4.20
C VAL A 271 -20.11 -27.52 -2.69
N THR A 272 -19.10 -27.00 -2.00
CA THR A 272 -19.04 -26.96 -0.53
C THR A 272 -18.75 -25.53 -0.05
N PRO A 273 -19.76 -24.79 0.40
CA PRO A 273 -19.56 -23.49 1.03
C PRO A 273 -18.84 -23.60 2.37
N ALA A 274 -18.05 -22.58 2.70
CA ALA A 274 -17.44 -22.42 4.00
C ALA A 274 -18.48 -22.28 5.13
N ASP A 275 -18.01 -22.45 6.36
CA ASP A 275 -18.86 -22.42 7.56
C ASP A 275 -19.22 -21.01 8.03
N LYS A 276 -18.57 -19.97 7.50
CA LYS A 276 -18.73 -18.58 7.91
C LYS A 276 -18.64 -17.60 6.74
N VAL A 277 -19.18 -16.41 6.93
CA VAL A 277 -19.02 -15.26 6.04
C VAL A 277 -17.60 -14.72 6.18
N THR A 278 -16.98 -14.36 5.06
CA THR A 278 -15.65 -13.76 4.92
C THR A 278 -15.74 -12.47 4.09
N GLY A 279 -14.59 -11.91 3.70
CA GLY A 279 -14.54 -10.64 2.97
C GLY A 279 -14.56 -9.42 3.90
N THR A 280 -15.13 -8.32 3.43
CA THR A 280 -15.24 -7.06 4.18
C THR A 280 -16.71 -6.76 4.52
N PRO A 281 -16.99 -5.90 5.50
CA PRO A 281 -18.37 -5.48 5.79
C PRO A 281 -19.12 -4.91 4.57
N ASP A 282 -18.42 -4.19 3.69
CA ASP A 282 -18.99 -3.62 2.46
C ASP A 282 -19.11 -4.64 1.32
N ASN A 283 -18.31 -5.70 1.35
CA ASN A 283 -18.31 -6.77 0.36
C ASN A 283 -18.22 -8.14 1.05
N PRO A 284 -19.29 -8.55 1.74
CA PRO A 284 -19.30 -9.84 2.41
C PRO A 284 -19.48 -10.95 1.37
N VAL A 285 -18.68 -12.00 1.54
CA VAL A 285 -18.68 -13.16 0.65
C VAL A 285 -18.64 -14.44 1.46
N VAL A 286 -18.96 -15.56 0.83
CA VAL A 286 -18.69 -16.88 1.36
C VAL A 286 -17.80 -17.59 0.37
N GLU A 287 -16.64 -18.06 0.85
CA GLU A 287 -15.75 -18.90 0.06
C GLU A 287 -16.42 -20.25 -0.18
N VAL A 288 -16.45 -20.68 -1.44
CA VAL A 288 -17.04 -21.96 -1.84
C VAL A 288 -15.99 -22.79 -2.52
N THR A 289 -15.72 -23.98 -1.98
CA THR A 289 -14.85 -24.97 -2.60
C THR A 289 -15.63 -25.81 -3.60
N VAL A 290 -15.15 -25.86 -4.84
CA VAL A 290 -15.68 -26.70 -5.91
C VAL A 290 -14.72 -27.85 -6.11
N THR A 291 -15.15 -29.07 -5.81
CA THR A 291 -14.33 -30.28 -5.95
C THR A 291 -14.77 -31.07 -7.17
N TYR A 292 -13.84 -31.32 -8.08
CA TYR A 292 -14.07 -32.07 -9.32
C TYR A 292 -14.00 -33.59 -9.09
N PRO A 293 -14.49 -34.41 -10.03
CA PRO A 293 -14.52 -35.88 -9.89
C PRO A 293 -13.16 -36.55 -9.72
N ASP A 294 -12.08 -35.91 -10.16
CA ASP A 294 -10.70 -36.37 -10.03
C ASP A 294 -10.08 -36.02 -8.66
N GLY A 295 -10.82 -35.27 -7.82
CA GLY A 295 -10.41 -34.82 -6.49
C GLY A 295 -9.72 -33.45 -6.47
N THR A 296 -9.50 -32.83 -7.62
CA THR A 296 -8.99 -31.46 -7.70
C THR A 296 -10.02 -30.44 -7.22
N THR A 297 -9.58 -29.24 -6.80
CA THR A 297 -10.47 -28.22 -6.23
C THR A 297 -10.19 -26.84 -6.76
N ASP A 298 -11.24 -26.08 -7.05
CA ASP A 298 -11.22 -24.63 -7.19
C ASP A 298 -11.93 -23.96 -5.99
N THR A 299 -11.74 -22.66 -5.82
CA THR A 299 -12.59 -21.88 -4.91
C THR A 299 -13.13 -20.63 -5.59
N ILE A 300 -14.37 -20.29 -5.24
CA ILE A 300 -15.09 -19.13 -5.73
C ILE A 300 -15.68 -18.36 -4.54
N ASN A 301 -15.55 -17.04 -4.56
CA ASN A 301 -16.18 -16.18 -3.57
C ASN A 301 -17.59 -15.82 -4.03
N VAL A 302 -18.59 -16.27 -3.30
CA VAL A 302 -20.00 -15.95 -3.57
C VAL A 302 -20.41 -14.77 -2.69
N PRO A 303 -20.74 -13.60 -3.27
CA PRO A 303 -21.26 -12.47 -2.50
C PRO A 303 -22.55 -12.84 -1.76
N VAL A 304 -22.70 -12.36 -0.54
CA VAL A 304 -23.91 -12.60 0.27
C VAL A 304 -24.57 -11.28 0.66
N LYS A 305 -25.87 -11.36 0.96
CA LYS A 305 -26.62 -10.29 1.62
C LYS A 305 -27.62 -10.92 2.57
N GLN A 306 -27.78 -10.33 3.74
CA GLN A 306 -28.84 -10.73 4.65
C GLN A 306 -30.20 -10.37 4.03
N LYS A 307 -31.13 -11.33 4.05
CA LYS A 307 -32.35 -11.31 3.24
C LYS A 307 -33.34 -10.23 3.65
N ASP A 308 -33.44 -9.93 4.94
CA ASP A 308 -34.26 -8.82 5.42
C ASP A 308 -33.66 -7.49 5.00
N SER A 309 -32.34 -7.32 5.06
CA SER A 309 -31.64 -6.14 4.54
C SER A 309 -31.87 -5.94 3.04
N ALA A 310 -31.91 -7.02 2.27
CA ALA A 310 -32.17 -6.97 0.83
C ALA A 310 -33.59 -6.49 0.48
N THR A 311 -34.52 -6.53 1.43
CA THR A 311 -35.92 -6.12 1.23
C THR A 311 -36.34 -4.90 2.05
N ASN A 312 -35.69 -4.64 3.18
CA ASN A 312 -36.07 -3.65 4.18
C ASN A 312 -34.89 -2.75 4.59
N GLU A 313 -33.96 -2.45 3.67
CA GLU A 313 -32.78 -1.62 3.97
C GLU A 313 -33.18 -0.33 4.70
N PRO A 314 -32.65 -0.08 5.93
CA PRO A 314 -33.01 1.11 6.68
C PRO A 314 -32.46 2.36 5.98
N SER A 315 -33.24 3.43 6.01
CA SER A 315 -32.84 4.71 5.43
C SER A 315 -33.03 5.85 6.43
N VAL A 316 -32.42 7.00 6.16
CA VAL A 316 -32.75 8.23 6.88
C VAL A 316 -34.05 8.83 6.33
N LYS A 317 -34.85 9.44 7.20
CA LYS A 317 -36.06 10.17 6.79
C LYS A 317 -35.69 11.34 5.88
N ALA A 318 -36.52 11.60 4.89
CA ALA A 318 -36.44 12.81 4.09
C ALA A 318 -36.60 14.05 4.98
N ASP A 319 -35.85 15.10 4.69
CA ASP A 319 -35.95 16.36 5.41
C ASP A 319 -37.27 17.09 5.12
N GLU A 320 -37.71 17.89 6.09
CA GLU A 320 -38.85 18.76 5.89
C GLU A 320 -38.53 19.86 4.85
N PRO A 321 -39.53 20.34 4.09
CA PRO A 321 -39.33 21.44 3.16
C PRO A 321 -38.73 22.67 3.85
N ASN A 322 -37.69 23.26 3.24
CA ASN A 322 -36.94 24.41 3.76
C ASN A 322 -36.04 24.14 4.97
N THR A 323 -35.68 22.87 5.22
CA THR A 323 -34.59 22.54 6.15
C THR A 323 -33.30 23.26 5.72
N PRO A 324 -32.59 23.95 6.63
CA PRO A 324 -31.32 24.60 6.31
C PRO A 324 -30.31 23.62 5.69
N ALA A 325 -29.48 24.10 4.75
CA ALA A 325 -28.49 23.27 4.07
C ALA A 325 -27.54 22.56 5.05
N ILE A 326 -27.13 23.26 6.11
CA ILE A 326 -26.27 22.75 7.20
C ILE A 326 -26.92 21.65 8.04
N SER A 327 -28.25 21.53 8.05
CA SER A 327 -29.02 20.51 8.78
C SER A 327 -29.55 19.39 7.89
N THR A 328 -29.40 19.53 6.56
CA THR A 328 -29.97 18.59 5.58
C THR A 328 -29.34 17.20 5.75
N GLY A 329 -30.18 16.18 5.93
CA GLY A 329 -29.79 14.79 6.13
C GLY A 329 -29.17 14.49 7.50
N LYS A 330 -29.19 15.45 8.44
CA LYS A 330 -28.54 15.31 9.75
C LYS A 330 -29.56 15.28 10.90
N ALA A 331 -29.28 14.48 11.92
CA ALA A 331 -29.94 14.60 13.22
C ALA A 331 -29.30 15.75 14.00
N LEU A 332 -30.15 16.61 14.58
CA LEU A 332 -29.67 17.70 15.42
C LEU A 332 -29.60 17.23 16.86
N ILE A 333 -28.39 17.27 17.43
CA ILE A 333 -28.10 16.87 18.80
C ILE A 333 -27.75 18.10 19.63
N ASP A 334 -28.08 18.08 20.92
CA ASP A 334 -27.70 19.14 21.86
C ASP A 334 -26.25 18.93 22.33
N GLY A 335 -25.80 17.67 22.43
CA GLY A 335 -24.40 17.31 22.70
C GLY A 335 -23.40 17.68 21.59
N SER A 336 -22.11 17.49 21.85
CA SER A 336 -21.06 17.70 20.84
C SER A 336 -21.15 16.67 19.73
N ASP A 337 -21.00 17.11 18.47
CA ASP A 337 -20.92 16.26 17.28
C ASP A 337 -19.48 15.81 16.97
N VAL A 338 -18.53 16.04 17.86
CA VAL A 338 -17.14 15.53 17.71
C VAL A 338 -17.12 14.02 17.97
N PRO A 339 -16.39 13.20 17.17
CA PRO A 339 -16.24 11.77 17.42
C PRO A 339 -15.82 11.45 18.86
N GLU A 340 -16.28 10.30 19.38
CA GLU A 340 -16.16 9.85 20.78
C GLU A 340 -16.98 10.65 21.82
N SER A 341 -17.68 11.71 21.42
CA SER A 341 -18.59 12.43 22.32
C SER A 341 -19.76 11.55 22.76
N PRO A 342 -20.08 11.50 24.06
CA PRO A 342 -21.22 10.74 24.55
C PRO A 342 -22.55 11.39 24.14
N LEU A 343 -23.55 10.56 23.87
CA LEU A 343 -24.91 11.01 23.57
C LEU A 343 -25.79 10.95 24.81
N SER A 344 -26.55 12.02 25.05
CA SER A 344 -27.62 11.99 26.04
C SER A 344 -28.82 11.17 25.53
N ASP A 345 -29.74 10.80 26.42
CA ASP A 345 -30.97 10.10 26.02
C ASP A 345 -31.81 10.94 25.04
N ALA A 346 -31.76 12.27 25.15
CA ALA A 346 -32.44 13.18 24.22
C ALA A 346 -31.77 13.15 22.82
N ASP A 347 -30.44 13.15 22.77
CA ASP A 347 -29.70 13.07 21.50
C ASP A 347 -29.95 11.73 20.80
N LYS A 348 -29.99 10.63 21.56
CA LYS A 348 -30.33 9.31 21.02
C LYS A 348 -31.72 9.27 20.43
N GLU A 349 -32.73 9.83 21.11
CA GLU A 349 -34.08 9.89 20.55
C GLU A 349 -34.14 10.77 19.29
N ALA A 350 -33.37 11.88 19.22
CA ALA A 350 -33.27 12.70 18.01
C ALA A 350 -32.63 11.93 16.83
N VAL A 351 -31.58 11.15 17.07
CA VAL A 351 -30.94 10.29 16.07
C VAL A 351 -31.90 9.17 15.61
N LYS A 352 -32.56 8.50 16.56
CA LYS A 352 -33.53 7.45 16.29
C LYS A 352 -34.71 7.95 15.45
N ASP A 353 -35.20 9.15 15.74
CA ASP A 353 -36.26 9.79 14.97
C ASP A 353 -35.86 10.12 13.54
N LYS A 354 -34.56 10.18 13.21
CA LYS A 354 -34.09 10.36 11.83
C LYS A 354 -34.05 9.06 11.02
N VAL A 355 -34.22 7.89 11.62
CA VAL A 355 -34.33 6.62 10.88
C VAL A 355 -35.76 6.43 10.37
N ASP A 356 -35.91 6.21 9.07
CA ASP A 356 -37.19 5.90 8.44
C ASP A 356 -37.57 4.43 8.71
N THR A 357 -38.66 4.25 9.44
CA THR A 357 -39.19 2.94 9.80
C THR A 357 -40.47 2.60 9.02
N SER A 358 -40.91 3.47 8.10
CA SER A 358 -42.21 3.34 7.42
C SER A 358 -42.32 2.11 6.51
N ASN A 359 -41.20 1.66 5.95
CA ASN A 359 -41.12 0.48 5.08
C ASN A 359 -40.55 -0.74 5.81
N LEU A 360 -40.29 -0.65 7.11
CA LEU A 360 -39.74 -1.75 7.90
C LEU A 360 -40.86 -2.63 8.48
N PRO A 361 -40.60 -3.93 8.72
CA PRO A 361 -41.60 -4.84 9.27
C PRO A 361 -42.06 -4.43 10.67
N ALA A 362 -43.31 -4.75 11.01
CA ALA A 362 -43.87 -4.41 12.31
C ALA A 362 -43.16 -5.18 13.44
N GLY A 363 -42.70 -4.46 14.46
CA GLY A 363 -41.91 -5.02 15.57
C GLY A 363 -40.43 -4.71 15.50
N THR A 364 -39.96 -4.06 14.42
CA THR A 364 -38.58 -3.55 14.32
C THR A 364 -38.26 -2.55 15.43
N THR A 365 -37.08 -2.68 16.02
CA THR A 365 -36.56 -1.75 17.03
C THR A 365 -35.32 -1.03 16.51
N VAL A 366 -35.20 0.26 16.84
CA VAL A 366 -34.08 1.12 16.42
C VAL A 366 -33.31 1.56 17.66
N THR A 367 -32.02 1.27 17.69
CA THR A 367 -31.13 1.50 18.83
C THR A 367 -29.89 2.27 18.38
N PRO A 368 -29.81 3.59 18.64
CA PRO A 368 -28.59 4.37 18.43
C PRO A 368 -27.47 3.95 19.37
N ALA A 369 -26.23 4.07 18.90
CA ALA A 369 -25.04 3.90 19.74
C ALA A 369 -24.98 4.94 20.87
N ASP A 370 -24.09 4.71 21.84
CA ASP A 370 -23.91 5.59 23.01
C ASP A 370 -23.07 6.84 22.74
N LYS A 371 -22.40 6.90 21.58
CA LYS A 371 -21.43 7.94 21.23
C LYS A 371 -21.50 8.32 19.76
N VAL A 372 -20.99 9.50 19.45
CA VAL A 372 -20.69 9.94 18.09
C VAL A 372 -19.47 9.19 17.55
N SER A 373 -19.51 8.85 16.27
CA SER A 373 -18.48 8.13 15.51
C SER A 373 -18.20 8.85 14.17
N GLY A 374 -17.46 8.21 13.27
CA GLY A 374 -17.08 8.82 11.99
C GLY A 374 -15.88 9.74 12.11
N THR A 375 -15.84 10.80 11.29
CA THR A 375 -14.75 11.77 11.27
C THR A 375 -15.24 13.15 11.74
N PRO A 376 -14.36 14.07 12.16
CA PRO A 376 -14.78 15.43 12.52
C PRO A 376 -15.54 16.16 11.40
N ASP A 377 -15.21 15.91 10.13
CA ASP A 377 -15.89 16.49 8.97
C ASP A 377 -17.21 15.77 8.61
N ASN A 378 -17.34 14.50 9.00
CA ASN A 378 -18.53 13.70 8.78
C ASN A 378 -18.87 12.89 10.04
N PRO A 379 -19.38 13.58 11.07
CA PRO A 379 -19.76 12.91 12.30
C PRO A 379 -21.09 12.18 12.11
N VAL A 380 -21.12 10.93 12.56
CA VAL A 380 -22.28 10.05 12.43
C VAL A 380 -22.52 9.30 13.72
N VAL A 381 -23.75 8.88 13.94
CA VAL A 381 -24.09 7.93 15.00
C VAL A 381 -24.50 6.63 14.32
N GLU A 382 -23.82 5.55 14.68
CA GLU A 382 -24.18 4.22 14.25
C GLU A 382 -25.50 3.82 14.91
N VAL A 383 -26.46 3.35 14.12
CA VAL A 383 -27.78 2.92 14.60
C VAL A 383 -28.02 1.48 14.20
N THR A 384 -28.28 0.63 15.19
CA THR A 384 -28.66 -0.77 14.98
C THR A 384 -30.18 -0.87 14.82
N VAL A 385 -30.62 -1.45 13.72
CA VAL A 385 -32.01 -1.78 13.41
C VAL A 385 -32.19 -3.27 13.61
N THR A 386 -32.99 -3.68 14.59
CA THR A 386 -33.27 -5.09 14.87
C THR A 386 -34.66 -5.45 14.37
N TYR A 387 -34.73 -6.42 13.47
CA TYR A 387 -35.98 -6.92 12.89
C TYR A 387 -36.70 -7.90 13.83
N PRO A 388 -38.00 -8.18 13.59
CA PRO A 388 -38.80 -9.05 14.47
C PRO A 388 -38.28 -10.49 14.59
N ASP A 389 -37.52 -10.96 13.61
CA ASP A 389 -36.89 -12.29 13.60
C ASP A 389 -35.56 -12.33 14.38
N GLY A 390 -35.11 -11.19 14.89
CA GLY A 390 -33.88 -11.02 15.66
C GLY A 390 -32.65 -10.69 14.81
N THR A 391 -32.77 -10.63 13.49
CA THR A 391 -31.69 -10.18 12.63
C THR A 391 -31.48 -8.67 12.75
N THR A 392 -30.30 -8.17 12.37
CA THR A 392 -29.93 -6.76 12.54
C THR A 392 -29.31 -6.16 11.29
N ASP A 393 -29.63 -4.91 11.03
CA ASP A 393 -28.92 -4.00 10.13
C ASP A 393 -28.30 -2.84 10.89
N THR A 394 -27.35 -2.17 10.25
CA THR A 394 -26.72 -0.96 10.77
C THR A 394 -26.85 0.17 9.77
N ILE A 395 -27.22 1.37 10.23
CA ILE A 395 -27.24 2.60 9.45
C ILE A 395 -26.45 3.69 10.17
N ASN A 396 -25.63 4.42 9.43
CA ASN A 396 -24.93 5.60 9.94
C ASN A 396 -25.81 6.83 9.74
N VAL A 397 -26.26 7.44 10.83
CA VAL A 397 -27.06 8.67 10.81
C VAL A 397 -26.12 9.86 11.00
N PRO A 398 -25.96 10.75 10.01
CA PRO A 398 -25.18 11.97 10.18
C PRO A 398 -25.75 12.84 11.30
N VAL A 399 -24.87 13.45 12.09
CA VAL A 399 -25.29 14.36 13.17
C VAL A 399 -24.70 15.75 12.97
N LYS A 400 -25.34 16.74 13.60
CA LYS A 400 -24.80 18.09 13.78
C LYS A 400 -25.26 18.61 15.12
N GLN A 401 -24.39 19.33 15.81
CA GLN A 401 -24.81 20.07 16.97
C GLN A 401 -25.83 21.16 16.59
N LYS A 402 -26.92 21.26 17.35
CA LYS A 402 -28.10 22.09 17.06
C LYS A 402 -27.79 23.58 16.99
N ASP A 403 -26.89 24.04 17.85
CA ASP A 403 -26.47 25.44 17.88
C ASP A 403 -25.59 25.79 16.67
N SER A 404 -24.68 24.91 16.28
CA SER A 404 -23.92 25.02 15.02
C SER A 404 -24.79 25.01 13.77
N ALA A 405 -25.92 24.30 13.84
CA ALA A 405 -26.91 24.28 12.76
C ALA A 405 -27.75 25.57 12.66
N SER A 406 -27.65 26.47 13.66
CA SER A 406 -28.38 27.74 13.68
C SER A 406 -27.45 28.96 13.68
N ASN A 407 -26.22 28.80 14.16
CA ASN A 407 -25.23 29.84 14.35
C ASN A 407 -23.91 29.36 13.72
N GLU A 408 -23.59 29.83 12.52
CA GLU A 408 -22.32 29.51 11.87
C GLU A 408 -21.35 30.69 12.11
N PRO A 409 -20.21 30.48 12.81
CA PRO A 409 -19.23 31.53 12.94
C PRO A 409 -18.59 31.82 11.59
N SER A 410 -18.43 33.10 11.25
CA SER A 410 -17.78 33.54 10.02
C SER A 410 -16.64 34.50 10.31
N VAL A 411 -15.76 34.72 9.34
CA VAL A 411 -14.80 35.83 9.41
C VAL A 411 -15.46 37.13 8.97
N LYS A 412 -15.08 38.25 9.59
CA LYS A 412 -15.55 39.58 9.18
C LYS A 412 -15.14 39.87 7.73
N ALA A 413 -16.03 40.51 6.98
CA ALA A 413 -15.71 41.01 5.65
C ALA A 413 -14.57 42.03 5.72
N ASP A 414 -13.72 42.04 4.69
CA ASP A 414 -12.65 43.01 4.58
C ASP A 414 -13.18 44.44 4.38
N GLU A 415 -12.44 45.41 4.92
CA GLU A 415 -12.74 46.82 4.65
C GLU A 415 -12.48 47.14 3.16
N PRO A 416 -13.22 48.11 2.58
CA PRO A 416 -12.99 48.55 1.21
C PRO A 416 -11.53 48.97 0.98
N ASN A 417 -10.92 48.46 -0.09
CA ASN A 417 -9.51 48.69 -0.46
C ASN A 417 -8.46 47.96 0.40
N THR A 418 -8.83 46.88 1.10
CA THR A 418 -7.85 45.99 1.74
C THR A 418 -6.88 45.41 0.70
N PRO A 419 -5.55 45.49 0.89
CA PRO A 419 -4.57 44.91 -0.02
C PRO A 419 -4.80 43.41 -0.26
N ALA A 420 -4.58 42.95 -1.49
CA ALA A 420 -4.82 41.55 -1.88
C ALA A 420 -4.08 40.53 -1.00
N VAL A 421 -2.86 40.87 -0.57
CA VAL A 421 -2.02 40.04 0.31
C VAL A 421 -2.57 39.88 1.73
N SER A 422 -3.46 40.77 2.15
CA SER A 422 -4.10 40.80 3.48
C SER A 422 -5.59 40.47 3.46
N ALA A 423 -6.18 40.30 2.26
CA ALA A 423 -7.60 40.04 2.10
C ALA A 423 -7.99 38.70 2.75
N GLY A 424 -9.00 38.73 3.62
CA GLY A 424 -9.51 37.59 4.38
C GLY A 424 -8.56 37.07 5.45
N LYS A 425 -7.46 37.79 5.75
CA LYS A 425 -6.42 37.34 6.70
C LYS A 425 -6.34 38.24 7.93
N ALA A 426 -6.03 37.64 9.09
CA ALA A 426 -5.59 38.34 10.28
C ALA A 426 -4.09 38.64 10.16
N LEU A 427 -3.70 39.90 10.35
CA LEU A 427 -2.30 40.32 10.29
C LEU A 427 -1.66 40.21 11.67
N ILE A 428 -0.80 39.20 11.84
CA ILE A 428 -0.09 38.94 13.09
C ILE A 428 1.33 39.51 13.03
N ASP A 429 1.84 39.94 14.18
CA ASP A 429 3.23 40.42 14.32
C ASP A 429 4.19 39.20 14.46
N GLY A 430 3.71 38.09 15.04
CA GLY A 430 4.40 36.81 15.10
C GLY A 430 4.59 36.11 13.74
N SER A 431 5.34 35.00 13.72
CA SER A 431 5.49 34.18 12.50
C SER A 431 4.16 33.51 12.14
N ASP A 432 3.81 33.54 10.85
CA ASP A 432 2.66 32.84 10.27
C ASP A 432 3.01 31.40 9.81
N THR A 433 4.16 30.87 10.24
CA THR A 433 4.52 29.47 9.94
C THR A 433 3.79 28.51 10.91
N PRO A 434 3.30 27.34 10.44
CA PRO A 434 2.65 26.37 11.31
C PRO A 434 3.51 26.00 12.54
N GLU A 435 2.85 25.73 13.67
CA GLU A 435 3.43 25.52 15.00
C GLU A 435 4.04 26.76 15.68
N SER A 436 4.01 27.94 15.03
CA SER A 436 4.46 29.18 15.66
C SER A 436 3.53 29.59 16.80
N PRO A 437 4.06 29.94 17.99
CA PRO A 437 3.25 30.41 19.11
C PRO A 437 2.67 31.81 18.81
N LEU A 438 1.45 32.05 19.30
CA LEU A 438 0.79 33.35 19.21
C LEU A 438 1.00 34.15 20.49
N SER A 439 1.34 35.43 20.34
CA SER A 439 1.31 36.38 21.46
C SER A 439 -0.13 36.76 21.81
N ASP A 440 -0.37 37.31 23.02
CA ASP A 440 -1.70 37.81 23.40
C ASP A 440 -2.22 38.89 22.44
N ALA A 441 -1.31 39.68 21.85
CA ALA A 441 -1.66 40.67 20.83
C ALA A 441 -2.11 40.00 19.52
N ASP A 442 -1.40 38.98 19.05
CA ASP A 442 -1.79 38.24 17.84
C ASP A 442 -3.13 37.53 18.03
N LYS A 443 -3.36 36.93 19.21
CA LYS A 443 -4.66 36.32 19.56
C LYS A 443 -5.80 37.34 19.55
N ALA A 444 -5.57 38.56 20.04
CA ALA A 444 -6.58 39.61 19.99
C ALA A 444 -6.95 39.99 18.54
N VAL A 445 -5.96 40.05 17.63
CA VAL A 445 -6.21 40.31 16.21
C VAL A 445 -6.99 39.17 15.55
N VAL A 446 -6.63 37.92 15.84
CA VAL A 446 -7.36 36.74 15.34
C VAL A 446 -8.79 36.71 15.88
N THR A 447 -8.99 37.00 17.18
CA THR A 447 -10.31 37.07 17.81
C THR A 447 -11.19 38.13 17.14
N ASP A 448 -10.63 39.32 16.88
CA ASP A 448 -11.37 40.40 16.23
C ASP A 448 -11.75 40.07 14.78
N LYS A 449 -11.07 39.13 14.12
CA LYS A 449 -11.46 38.70 12.77
C LYS A 449 -12.68 37.79 12.73
N VAL A 450 -13.13 37.22 13.85
CA VAL A 450 -14.38 36.46 13.92
C VAL A 450 -15.58 37.41 14.01
N ASP A 451 -16.54 37.23 13.11
CA ASP A 451 -17.80 37.97 13.12
C ASP A 451 -18.76 37.35 14.14
N THR A 452 -19.05 38.13 15.19
CA THR A 452 -19.96 37.75 16.26
C THR A 452 -21.33 38.43 16.14
N SER A 453 -21.57 39.21 15.07
CA SER A 453 -22.78 40.03 14.94
C SER A 453 -24.07 39.24 14.83
N ASN A 454 -24.00 38.01 14.30
CA ASN A 454 -25.13 37.09 14.15
C ASN A 454 -25.09 35.94 15.18
N LEU A 455 -24.18 35.98 16.15
CA LEU A 455 -24.04 34.95 17.18
C LEU A 455 -24.80 35.35 18.46
N PRO A 456 -25.24 34.38 19.28
CA PRO A 456 -26.02 34.66 20.48
C PRO A 456 -25.23 35.50 21.51
N GLN A 457 -25.95 36.35 22.24
CA GLN A 457 -25.35 37.21 23.26
C GLN A 457 -24.71 36.36 24.38
N GLY A 458 -23.43 36.61 24.67
CA GLY A 458 -22.65 35.85 25.65
C GLY A 458 -21.67 34.86 25.03
N THR A 459 -21.59 34.79 23.70
CA THR A 459 -20.58 34.00 22.97
C THR A 459 -19.15 34.45 23.33
N VAL A 460 -18.27 33.48 23.56
CA VAL A 460 -16.85 33.66 23.87
C VAL A 460 -16.02 33.12 22.71
N VAL A 461 -15.08 33.90 22.20
CA VAL A 461 -14.20 33.50 21.10
C VAL A 461 -12.79 33.29 21.65
N THR A 462 -12.25 32.09 21.45
CA THR A 462 -10.97 31.65 22.02
C THR A 462 -10.06 31.12 20.91
N PRO A 463 -9.08 31.91 20.45
CA PRO A 463 -8.07 31.43 19.51
C PRO A 463 -7.14 30.39 20.14
N ALA A 464 -6.67 29.43 19.34
CA ALA A 464 -5.63 28.50 19.72
C ALA A 464 -4.31 29.22 20.11
N ASP A 465 -3.42 28.49 20.79
CA ASP A 465 -2.13 29.02 21.24
C ASP A 465 -1.08 29.14 20.12
N LYS A 466 -1.33 28.51 18.97
CA LYS A 466 -0.38 28.40 17.87
C LYS A 466 -1.06 28.54 16.51
N VAL A 467 -0.25 28.88 15.51
CA VAL A 467 -0.60 28.79 14.09
C VAL A 467 -0.65 27.32 13.66
N SER A 468 -1.64 26.98 12.83
CA SER A 468 -1.92 25.67 12.28
C SER A 468 -2.06 25.75 10.74
N GLY A 469 -2.52 24.68 10.10
CA GLY A 469 -2.68 24.62 8.65
C GLY A 469 -1.36 24.33 7.92
N THR A 470 -1.20 24.88 6.72
CA THR A 470 -0.04 24.63 5.85
C THR A 470 0.78 25.90 5.67
N SER A 471 2.02 25.79 5.19
CA SER A 471 2.85 26.98 4.95
C SER A 471 2.25 27.92 3.88
N ASP A 472 1.51 27.38 2.92
CA ASP A 472 0.84 28.16 1.87
C ASP A 472 -0.52 28.72 2.31
N ASN A 473 -1.15 28.06 3.28
CA ASN A 473 -2.40 28.50 3.88
C ASN A 473 -2.34 28.35 5.42
N PRO A 474 -1.64 29.27 6.10
CA PRO A 474 -1.55 29.26 7.55
C PRO A 474 -2.84 29.82 8.14
N VAL A 475 -3.35 29.13 9.16
CA VAL A 475 -4.61 29.48 9.83
C VAL A 475 -4.45 29.34 11.34
N VAL A 476 -5.25 30.06 12.09
CA VAL A 476 -5.40 29.85 13.53
C VAL A 476 -6.78 29.27 13.75
N GLU A 477 -6.82 28.09 14.37
CA GLU A 477 -8.07 27.48 14.80
C GLU A 477 -8.66 28.31 15.95
N VAL A 478 -9.94 28.67 15.85
CA VAL A 478 -10.62 29.47 16.86
C VAL A 478 -11.85 28.73 17.35
N THR A 479 -11.92 28.51 18.66
CA THR A 479 -13.08 27.93 19.33
C THR A 479 -14.07 29.02 19.71
N VAL A 480 -15.31 28.90 19.24
CA VAL A 480 -16.43 29.78 19.54
C VAL A 480 -17.33 29.06 20.53
N THR A 481 -17.34 29.51 21.79
CA THR A 481 -18.16 28.94 22.87
C THR A 481 -19.44 29.73 23.05
N TYR A 482 -20.58 29.08 22.92
CA TYR A 482 -21.90 29.70 23.06
C TYR A 482 -22.34 29.78 24.55
N PRO A 483 -23.34 30.61 24.88
CA PRO A 483 -23.78 30.83 26.26
C PRO A 483 -24.26 29.58 27.01
N ASP A 484 -24.68 28.55 26.28
CA ASP A 484 -25.11 27.26 26.81
C ASP A 484 -23.95 26.28 27.07
N GLY A 485 -22.71 26.67 26.71
CA GLY A 485 -21.49 25.90 26.86
C GLY A 485 -21.11 25.05 25.65
N THR A 486 -21.91 25.08 24.57
CA THR A 486 -21.57 24.40 23.31
C THR A 486 -20.46 25.15 22.55
N THR A 487 -19.79 24.48 21.61
CA THR A 487 -18.62 25.07 20.92
C THR A 487 -18.58 24.74 19.44
N ASP A 488 -18.30 25.75 18.61
CA ASP A 488 -17.90 25.60 17.21
C ASP A 488 -16.43 25.93 17.00
N THR A 489 -15.89 25.51 15.86
CA THR A 489 -14.53 25.83 15.43
C THR A 489 -14.53 26.54 14.08
N ILE A 490 -13.75 27.62 13.96
CA ILE A 490 -13.50 28.32 12.70
C ILE A 490 -12.00 28.50 12.47
N ASN A 491 -11.55 28.26 11.24
CA ASN A 491 -10.19 28.55 10.84
C ASN A 491 -10.08 29.99 10.35
N VAL A 492 -9.30 30.81 11.05
CA VAL A 492 -9.01 32.19 10.67
C VAL A 492 -7.67 32.23 9.93
N PRO A 493 -7.63 32.55 8.62
CA PRO A 493 -6.38 32.69 7.88
C PRO A 493 -5.51 33.79 8.47
N VAL A 494 -4.20 33.58 8.53
CA VAL A 494 -3.24 34.56 9.07
C VAL A 494 -2.16 34.92 8.06
N LYS A 495 -1.52 36.07 8.27
CA LYS A 495 -0.31 36.46 7.55
C LYS A 495 0.58 37.29 8.46
N GLN A 496 1.89 37.05 8.40
CA GLN A 496 2.84 37.90 9.10
C GLN A 496 2.87 39.30 8.46
N LYS A 497 2.73 40.33 9.29
CA LYS A 497 2.64 41.74 8.88
C LYS A 497 3.82 42.24 8.05
N ASP A 498 5.04 41.81 8.39
CA ASP A 498 6.25 42.18 7.65
C ASP A 498 6.26 41.61 6.22
N SER A 499 5.69 40.42 6.04
CA SER A 499 5.53 39.77 4.73
C SER A 499 4.43 40.42 3.88
N ALA A 500 3.45 41.08 4.48
CA ALA A 500 2.40 41.81 3.76
C ALA A 500 2.86 43.20 3.25
N THR A 501 3.96 43.74 3.79
CA THR A 501 4.46 45.09 3.47
C THR A 501 5.63 45.06 2.46
N ASN A 502 6.33 43.93 2.33
CA ASN A 502 7.53 43.80 1.48
C ASN A 502 7.46 42.58 0.56
N GLU A 503 6.80 42.70 -0.59
CA GLU A 503 7.07 41.80 -1.71
C GLU A 503 8.33 42.28 -2.45
N PRO A 504 9.29 41.39 -2.78
CA PRO A 504 10.36 41.75 -3.70
C PRO A 504 9.75 41.99 -5.09
N SER A 505 9.65 43.25 -5.51
CA SER A 505 9.32 43.58 -6.90
C SER A 505 10.54 43.30 -7.78
N VAL A 506 10.37 42.52 -8.84
CA VAL A 506 11.38 42.43 -9.90
C VAL A 506 11.54 43.82 -10.52
N LYS A 507 12.77 44.34 -10.59
CA LYS A 507 13.06 45.57 -11.34
C LYS A 507 12.58 45.33 -12.78
N PRO A 508 11.77 46.22 -13.39
CA PRO A 508 11.44 46.09 -14.80
C PRO A 508 12.73 46.00 -15.61
N ASP A 509 12.80 45.04 -16.55
CA ASP A 509 13.94 44.95 -17.45
C ASP A 509 14.17 46.32 -18.10
N GLU A 510 15.38 46.85 -17.96
CA GLU A 510 15.76 48.07 -18.66
C GLU A 510 15.64 47.79 -20.18
N PRO A 511 14.88 48.61 -20.92
CA PRO A 511 14.71 48.43 -22.35
C PRO A 511 16.03 48.80 -23.03
N ASN A 512 16.95 47.84 -23.13
CA ASN A 512 18.04 47.71 -24.12
C ASN A 512 19.16 46.75 -23.64
N THR A 513 18.82 45.51 -23.31
CA THR A 513 19.85 44.43 -23.31
C THR A 513 19.70 43.64 -24.62
N PRO A 514 20.58 43.81 -25.62
CA PRO A 514 20.56 42.99 -26.81
C PRO A 514 21.00 41.55 -26.50
N ALA A 515 20.35 40.60 -27.20
CA ALA A 515 20.38 39.15 -27.00
C ALA A 515 21.76 38.48 -26.97
#